data_AF-A0A849FYC8-F1
#
_entry.id   AF-A0A849FYC8-F1
#
_cell.length_a   1.000
_cell.length_b   1.000
_cell.length_c   1.000
_cell.angle_alpha   90.00
_cell.angle_beta   90.00
_cell.angle_gamma   90.00
#
_symmetry.space_group_name_H-M   'P 1'
#
loop_
_entity.id
_entity.type
_entity.pdbx_description
1 polymer ?
#
loop_
_entity_poly.entity_id
_entity_poly.type
_entity_poly.pdbx_seq_one_letter_code
_entity_poly.pdbx_strand_id
1 'polypeptide(L)' 'GKRSAVVLAHHGPVVAGKDLEAAVYAVEELEETAKLALLTRGLNPHLLDQAQINGLVAQFNVDWD' A
#
# COMPACT_ATOMS: atom_id res chain seq x y z
N GLY A 1 -7.75 -8.16 9.74
CA GLY A 1 -7.34 -7.17 10.77
C GLY A 1 -7.17 -5.83 10.10
N LYS A 2 -7.18 -4.72 10.85
CA LYS A 2 -7.09 -3.35 10.30
C LYS A 2 -5.85 -3.11 9.43
N ARG A 3 -4.78 -3.88 9.64
CA ARG A 3 -3.59 -3.92 8.78
C ARG A 3 -3.49 -5.32 8.17
N SER A 4 -3.60 -5.40 6.85
CA SER A 4 -3.53 -6.65 6.08
C SER A 4 -2.14 -6.91 5.49
N ALA A 5 -1.15 -6.05 5.75
CA ALA A 5 0.21 -6.15 5.25
C ALA A 5 1.24 -5.83 6.34
N VAL A 6 2.32 -6.61 6.40
CA VAL A 6 3.45 -6.43 7.32
C VAL A 6 4.76 -6.68 6.57
N VAL A 7 5.77 -5.83 6.77
CA VAL A 7 7.14 -6.07 6.29
C VAL A 7 7.96 -6.65 7.43
N LEU A 8 8.47 -7.86 7.24
CA LEU A 8 9.37 -8.52 8.18
C LEU A 8 10.81 -8.18 7.82
N ALA A 9 11.50 -7.52 8.74
CA ALA A 9 12.90 -7.12 8.55
C ALA A 9 13.75 -8.35 8.13
N HIS A 10 14.52 -8.17 7.06
CA HIS A 10 15.39 -9.21 6.48
C HIS A 10 14.69 -10.47 5.93
N HIS A 11 13.37 -10.45 5.75
CA HIS A 11 12.62 -11.57 5.20
C HIS A 11 11.80 -11.16 3.97
N GLY A 12 10.97 -10.14 4.13
CA GLY A 12 10.05 -9.71 3.08
C GLY A 12 8.64 -9.44 3.62
N PRO A 13 7.69 -9.15 2.73
CA PRO A 13 6.33 -8.85 3.12
C PRO A 13 5.50 -10.10 3.40
N VAL A 14 4.51 -9.94 4.27
CA VAL A 14 3.41 -10.87 4.48
C VAL A 14 2.12 -10.08 4.32
N VAL A 15 1.22 -10.54 3.44
CA VAL A 15 -0.10 -9.94 3.23
C VAL A 15 -1.23 -10.95 3.49
N ALA A 16 -2.43 -10.46 3.77
CA ALA A 16 -3.62 -11.25 3.97
C ALA A 16 -4.80 -10.69 3.15
N GLY A 17 -5.46 -11.55 2.37
CA GLY A 17 -6.66 -11.24 1.59
C GLY A 17 -7.85 -12.12 2.01
N LYS A 18 -9.06 -11.76 1.58
CA LYS A 18 -10.28 -12.57 1.79
C LYS A 18 -10.26 -13.87 0.98
N ASP A 19 -9.58 -13.83 -0.15
CA ASP A 19 -9.34 -14.94 -1.06
C ASP A 19 -7.92 -14.82 -1.63
N LEU A 20 -7.50 -15.82 -2.41
CA LEU A 20 -6.16 -15.88 -2.98
C LEU A 20 -5.87 -14.72 -3.92
N GLU A 21 -6.84 -14.37 -4.78
CA GLU A 21 -6.69 -13.30 -5.77
C GLU A 21 -6.49 -11.94 -5.08
N ALA A 22 -7.30 -11.63 -4.06
CA ALA A 22 -7.13 -10.45 -3.24
C ALA A 22 -5.76 -10.41 -2.53
N ALA A 23 -5.25 -11.55 -2.08
CA ALA A 23 -3.93 -11.63 -1.46
C ALA A 23 -2.80 -11.41 -2.48
N VAL A 24 -2.94 -11.92 -3.71
CA VAL A 24 -2.00 -11.69 -4.81
C VAL A 24 -1.95 -10.20 -5.17
N TYR A 25 -3.11 -9.57 -5.39
CA TYR A 25 -3.14 -8.14 -5.67
C TYR A 25 -2.55 -7.31 -4.52
N ALA A 26 -2.84 -7.67 -3.28
CA ALA A 26 -2.28 -6.98 -2.12
C ALA A 26 -0.74 -7.06 -2.05
N VAL A 27 -0.13 -8.20 -2.43
CA VAL A 27 1.34 -8.31 -2.43
C VAL A 27 1.95 -7.53 -3.60
N GLU A 28 1.31 -7.53 -4.77
CA GLU A 28 1.76 -6.76 -5.94
C GLU A 28 1.78 -5.25 -5.67
N GLU A 29 0.69 -4.71 -5.10
CA GLU A 29 0.58 -3.29 -4.77
C GLU A 29 1.61 -2.86 -3.71
N LEU A 30 1.88 -3.73 -2.72
CA LEU A 30 2.87 -3.47 -1.69
C LEU A 30 4.29 -3.42 -2.28
N GLU A 31 4.64 -4.36 -3.15
CA GLU A 31 5.95 -4.42 -3.79
C GLU A 31 6.19 -3.24 -4.76
N GLU A 32 5.22 -2.90 -5.61
CA GLU A 32 5.37 -1.75 -6.52
C GLU A 32 5.44 -0.41 -5.76
N THR A 33 4.67 -0.26 -4.68
CA THR A 33 4.77 0.92 -3.81
C THR A 33 6.14 0.98 -3.12
N ALA A 34 6.64 -0.15 -2.60
CA ALA A 34 7.96 -0.23 -1.97
C ALA A 34 9.08 0.12 -2.96
N LYS A 35 8.98 -0.39 -4.19
CA LYS A 35 9.91 -0.07 -5.29
C LYS A 35 9.89 1.41 -5.64
N LEU A 36 8.71 2.03 -5.77
CA LEU A 36 8.60 3.48 -5.97
C LEU A 36 9.24 4.27 -4.82
N ALA A 37 8.99 3.87 -3.58
CA ALA A 37 9.60 4.51 -2.41
C ALA A 37 11.14 4.40 -2.39
N LEU A 38 11.69 3.26 -2.84
CA LEU A 38 13.13 3.07 -2.97
C LEU A 38 13.73 3.89 -4.12
N LEU A 39 13.08 3.89 -5.30
CA LEU A 39 13.52 4.64 -6.48
C LEU A 39 13.50 6.15 -6.25
N THR A 40 12.52 6.64 -5.49
CA THR A 40 12.36 8.06 -5.17
C THR A 40 13.08 8.49 -3.90
N ARG A 41 13.83 7.59 -3.26
CA ARG A 41 14.53 7.88 -2.00
C ARG A 41 15.54 9.00 -2.17
N GLY A 42 15.30 10.14 -1.51
CA GLY A 42 16.14 11.34 -1.58
C GLY A 42 15.79 12.29 -2.74
N LEU A 43 14.75 11.98 -3.53
CA LEU A 43 14.30 12.81 -4.66
C LEU A 43 13.16 13.78 -4.31
N ASN A 44 12.72 13.81 -3.05
CA ASN A 44 11.59 14.63 -2.56
C ASN A 44 10.33 14.48 -3.44
N PRO A 45 9.75 13.27 -3.56
CA PRO A 45 8.53 13.08 -4.33
C PRO A 45 7.37 13.88 -3.74
N HIS A 46 6.49 14.39 -4.61
CA HIS A 46 5.25 15.02 -4.20
C HIS A 46 4.26 13.96 -3.71
N LEU A 47 4.17 13.80 -2.40
CA LEU A 47 3.21 12.90 -1.77
C LEU A 47 1.79 13.47 -1.84
N LEU A 48 0.80 12.59 -1.79
CA LEU A 48 -0.59 12.99 -1.67
C LEU A 48 -0.81 13.67 -0.31
N ASP A 49 -1.52 14.80 -0.33
CA ASP A 49 -2.01 15.41 0.89
C ASP A 49 -3.27 14.71 1.41
N GLN A 50 -3.69 15.06 2.63
CA GLN A 50 -4.86 14.43 3.25
C GLN A 50 -6.17 14.69 2.47
N ALA A 51 -6.30 15.83 1.80
CA ALA A 51 -7.50 16.15 1.03
C ALA A 51 -7.59 15.27 -0.23
N GLN A 52 -6.45 15.03 -0.89
CA GLN A 52 -6.34 14.12 -2.03
C GLN A 52 -6.61 12.67 -1.62
N ILE A 53 -6.05 12.22 -0.49
CA ILE A 53 -6.33 10.90 0.08
C ILE A 53 -7.84 10.73 0.34
N ASN A 54 -8.46 11.70 1.03
CA ASN A 54 -9.89 11.66 1.32
C ASN A 54 -10.74 11.65 0.05
N GLY A 55 -10.32 12.37 -0.99
CA GLY A 55 -10.97 12.36 -2.30
C GLY A 55 -10.96 10.97 -2.94
N LEU A 56 -9.82 10.27 -2.89
CA LEU A 56 -9.71 8.89 -3.39
C LEU A 56 -10.57 7.92 -2.57
N VAL A 57 -10.53 8.02 -1.24
CA VAL A 57 -11.37 7.19 -0.35
C VAL A 57 -12.85 7.36 -0.66
N ALA A 58 -13.31 8.60 -0.85
CA ALA A 58 -14.70 8.89 -1.19
C ALA A 58 -15.07 8.40 -2.60
N GLN A 59 -14.18 8.56 -3.58
CA GLN A 59 -14.44 8.17 -4.97
C GLN A 59 -14.48 6.65 -5.15
N PHE A 60 -13.58 5.93 -4.49
CA PHE A 60 -13.42 4.48 -4.67
C PHE A 60 -14.02 3.65 -3.53
N ASN A 61 -14.61 4.30 -2.52
CA ASN A 61 -15.24 3.67 -1.35
C ASN A 61 -14.30 2.65 -0.68
N VAL A 62 -13.07 3.08 -0.41
CA VAL A 62 -12.00 2.25 0.18
C VAL A 62 -12.10 2.26 1.70
N ASP A 63 -11.90 1.11 2.33
CA ASP A 63 -11.78 1.00 3.79
C ASP A 63 -10.43 1.60 4.23
N TRP A 64 -10.46 2.76 4.91
CA TRP A 64 -9.28 3.58 5.22
C TRP A 64 -9.32 4.02 6.69
N ASP A 65 -9.00 3.12 7.64
CA ASP A 65 -8.84 3.40 9.10
C ASP A 65 -8.13 2.29 9.93
#